data_AF-A0A411PDG6-F1
#
_entry.id   AF-A0A411PDG6-F1
#
_cell.length_a   1.000
_cell.length_b   1.000
_cell.length_c   1.000
_cell.angle_alpha   90.00
_cell.angle_beta   90.00
_cell.angle_gamma   90.00
#
_symmetry.space_group_name_H-M   'P 1'
#
loop_
_entity.id
_entity.type
_entity.pdbx_description
1 polymer ?
#
loop_
_entity_poly.entity_id
_entity_poly.type
_entity_poly.pdbx_seq_one_letter_code
_entity_poly.pdbx_strand_id
1 'polypeptide(L)'
;MQFNDLKSVLDTDNENGLTFLSPNWRISQFPIIGGDQWISEEQFHEVFSVIGEYQTDEKVFIFETFERVYKATGVTKRLNSELNLNWASFKHFQQSTDILCFYLVPENLSWVFYGNRECCLFAKSY
;
A
#
# COMPACT_ATOMS: atom_id res chain seq x y z
N MET A 1 1.11 -13.73 -1.68
CA MET A 1 1.41 -13.27 -0.31
C MET A 1 0.14 -13.19 0.53
N GLN A 2 0.23 -13.41 1.84
CA GLN A 2 -0.83 -13.23 2.84
C GLN A 2 -0.54 -12.00 3.71
N PHE A 3 -1.56 -11.41 4.35
CA PHE A 3 -1.36 -10.25 5.22
C PHE A 3 -0.35 -10.49 6.34
N ASN A 4 -0.36 -11.69 6.94
CA ASN A 4 0.55 -12.01 8.04
C ASN A 4 2.02 -12.00 7.64
N ASP A 5 2.34 -12.08 6.35
CA ASP A 5 3.73 -11.99 5.86
C ASP A 5 4.32 -10.59 6.13
N LEU A 6 3.48 -9.54 6.16
CA LEU A 6 3.87 -8.15 6.49
C LEU A 6 4.44 -8.05 7.91
N LYS A 7 4.03 -8.92 8.85
CA LYS A 7 4.53 -8.92 10.24
C LYS A 7 6.02 -9.25 10.36
N SER A 8 6.66 -9.67 9.28
CA SER A 8 8.12 -9.85 9.22
C SER A 8 8.89 -8.53 9.12
N VAL A 9 8.24 -7.45 8.64
CA VAL A 9 8.87 -6.14 8.38
C VAL A 9 8.13 -4.97 9.03
N LEU A 10 6.83 -5.09 9.29
CA LEU A 10 5.96 -4.06 9.86
C LEU A 10 5.36 -4.47 11.20
N ASP A 11 5.22 -3.50 12.10
CA ASP A 11 4.30 -3.59 13.21
C ASP A 11 2.88 -3.29 12.71
N THR A 12 2.17 -4.33 12.28
CA THR A 12 0.80 -4.22 11.75
C THR A 12 -0.27 -4.10 12.83
N ASP A 13 0.11 -4.26 14.10
CA ASP A 13 -0.81 -4.18 15.24
C ASP A 13 -0.89 -2.73 15.77
N ASN A 14 0.08 -1.88 15.39
CA ASN A 14 0.04 -0.45 15.61
C ASN A 14 -0.80 0.25 14.54
N GLU A 15 -2.02 0.67 14.92
CA GLU A 15 -2.96 1.34 14.02
C GLU A 15 -2.49 2.74 13.56
N ASN A 16 -1.43 3.29 14.16
CA ASN A 16 -0.88 4.60 13.82
C ASN A 16 0.16 4.51 12.69
N GLY A 17 -0.31 4.15 11.50
CA GLY A 17 0.42 4.35 10.24
C GLY A 17 1.44 3.26 9.89
N LEU A 18 2.63 3.68 9.47
CA LEU A 18 3.69 2.82 8.93
C LEU A 18 4.85 2.73 9.93
N THR A 19 4.90 1.62 10.68
CA THR A 19 5.95 1.35 11.67
C THR A 19 6.75 0.11 11.25
N PHE A 20 8.06 0.27 11.04
CA PHE A 20 8.95 -0.84 10.67
C PHE A 20 9.61 -1.48 11.90
N LEU A 21 9.82 -2.80 11.83
CA LEU A 21 10.51 -3.56 12.88
C LEU A 21 12.04 -3.35 12.87
N SER A 22 12.59 -2.75 11.82
CA SER A 22 14.01 -2.49 11.63
C SER A 22 14.24 -1.05 11.16
N PRO A 23 15.36 -0.41 11.54
CA PRO A 23 15.71 0.93 11.06
C PRO A 23 16.22 0.95 9.60
N ASN A 24 16.36 -0.20 8.94
CA ASN A 24 16.94 -0.32 7.59
C ASN A 24 15.98 0.07 6.45
N TRP A 25 15.16 1.09 6.69
CA TRP A 25 14.15 1.57 5.77
C TRP A 25 14.30 3.06 5.54
N ARG A 26 14.33 3.47 4.27
CA ARG A 26 14.29 4.87 3.89
C ARG A 26 12.86 5.24 3.53
N ILE A 27 12.28 6.18 4.26
CA ILE A 27 10.89 6.63 4.08
C ILE A 27 10.87 7.98 3.36
N SER A 28 9.99 8.08 2.36
CA SER A 28 9.66 9.30 1.61
C SER A 28 8.15 9.55 1.76
N GLN A 29 7.77 10.79 2.07
CA GLN A 29 6.36 11.19 2.18
C GLN A 29 5.94 12.01 0.97
N PHE A 30 4.73 11.75 0.48
CA PHE A 30 4.14 12.43 -0.67
C PHE A 30 2.79 13.05 -0.29
N PRO A 31 2.51 14.28 -0.76
CA PRO A 31 1.20 14.90 -0.54
C PRO A 31 0.14 14.16 -1.35
N ILE A 32 -1.02 13.92 -0.74
CA ILE A 32 -2.20 13.47 -1.49
C ILE A 32 -2.68 14.59 -2.41
N ILE A 33 -3.29 14.20 -3.53
CA ILE A 33 -3.82 15.15 -4.51
C ILE A 33 -5.18 15.74 -4.06
N GLY A 34 -5.84 15.08 -3.10
CA GLY A 34 -7.20 15.39 -2.69
C GLY A 34 -8.24 14.81 -3.66
N GLY A 35 -9.48 14.65 -3.20
CA GLY A 35 -10.54 13.93 -3.93
C GLY A 35 -10.53 12.42 -3.65
N ASP A 36 -10.93 11.62 -4.64
CA ASP A 36 -11.05 10.15 -4.56
C ASP A 36 -9.76 9.39 -4.96
N GLN A 37 -8.61 10.07 -5.02
CA GLN A 37 -7.35 9.51 -5.50
C GLN A 37 -6.21 9.76 -4.51
N TRP A 38 -5.37 8.75 -4.31
CA TRP A 38 -4.21 8.84 -3.42
C TRP A 38 -3.06 9.60 -4.09
N ILE A 39 -2.73 9.25 -5.34
CA ILE A 39 -1.63 9.85 -6.12
C ILE A 39 -1.99 9.98 -7.61
N SER A 40 -1.41 10.97 -8.31
CA SER A 40 -1.54 11.13 -9.78
C SER A 40 -0.61 10.19 -10.52
N GLU A 41 -0.72 10.21 -11.84
CA GLU A 41 0.20 9.54 -12.76
C GLU A 41 1.64 10.05 -12.56
N GLU A 42 1.84 11.36 -12.45
CA GLU A 42 3.17 11.93 -12.26
C GLU A 42 3.79 11.49 -10.93
N GLN A 43 3.01 11.52 -9.84
CA GLN A 43 3.45 11.04 -8.54
C GLN A 43 3.68 9.53 -8.51
N PHE A 44 2.84 8.75 -9.19
CA PHE A 44 3.04 7.31 -9.36
C PHE A 44 4.40 7.03 -9.99
N HIS A 45 4.73 7.73 -11.09
CA HIS A 45 6.04 7.59 -11.72
C HIS A 45 7.18 8.05 -10.83
N GLU A 46 7.02 9.15 -10.08
CA GLU A 46 8.02 9.63 -9.13
C GLU A 46 8.29 8.57 -8.03
N VAL A 47 7.23 8.09 -7.37
CA VAL A 47 7.28 7.12 -6.27
C VAL A 47 7.93 5.82 -6.72
N PHE A 48 7.50 5.25 -7.85
CA PHE A 48 7.93 3.93 -8.30
C PHE A 48 9.16 3.98 -9.23
N SER A 49 9.65 5.16 -9.63
CA SER A 49 10.92 5.27 -10.38
C SER A 49 12.12 4.78 -9.56
N VAL A 50 12.10 4.96 -8.23
CA VAL A 50 13.23 4.64 -7.34
C VAL A 50 13.45 3.14 -7.13
N ILE A 51 12.48 2.31 -7.46
CA ILE A 51 12.60 0.85 -7.41
C ILE A 51 13.11 0.25 -8.71
N GLY A 52 13.15 1.00 -9.81
CA GLY A 52 13.55 0.49 -11.13
C GLY A 52 12.58 -0.56 -11.73
N GLU A 53 11.72 -1.14 -10.90
CA GLU A 53 10.68 -2.14 -11.19
C GLU A 53 9.41 -1.55 -11.84
N TYR A 54 9.33 -0.22 -12.06
CA TYR A 54 8.19 0.37 -12.80
C TYR A 54 8.09 -0.14 -14.26
N GLN A 55 9.12 -0.84 -14.75
CA GLN A 55 9.15 -1.47 -16.07
C GLN A 55 8.72 -2.94 -16.08
N THR A 56 8.47 -3.57 -14.93
CA THR A 56 8.35 -5.04 -14.85
C THR A 56 6.92 -5.58 -14.71
N ASP A 57 5.87 -4.74 -14.76
CA ASP A 57 4.47 -5.17 -14.55
C ASP A 57 4.36 -6.10 -13.31
N GLU A 58 5.17 -5.82 -12.28
CA GLU A 58 5.37 -6.73 -11.15
C GLU A 58 4.05 -6.92 -10.41
N LYS A 59 3.74 -8.15 -10.05
CA LYS A 59 2.56 -8.44 -9.24
C LYS A 59 2.77 -7.91 -7.82
N VAL A 60 1.89 -7.01 -7.40
CA VAL A 60 1.87 -6.41 -6.07
C VAL A 60 0.58 -6.77 -5.33
N PHE A 61 0.69 -6.77 -4.00
CA PHE A 61 -0.38 -7.14 -3.09
C PHE A 61 -0.81 -5.92 -2.29
N ILE A 62 -2.12 -5.74 -2.17
CA ILE A 62 -2.73 -4.62 -1.47
C ILE A 62 -3.53 -5.17 -0.30
N PHE A 63 -3.32 -4.63 0.88
CA PHE A 63 -4.05 -5.00 2.08
C PHE A 63 -4.55 -3.77 2.82
N GLU A 64 -5.83 -3.77 3.18
CA GLU A 64 -6.34 -2.80 4.13
C GLU A 64 -5.66 -3.01 5.49
N THR A 65 -5.28 -1.91 6.15
CA THR A 65 -4.46 -2.01 7.38
C THR A 65 -5.26 -2.58 8.56
N PHE A 66 -6.59 -2.48 8.53
CA PHE A 66 -7.49 -2.98 9.57
C PHE A 66 -8.48 -4.02 9.03
N GLU A 67 -9.13 -4.73 9.94
CA GLU A 67 -10.23 -5.64 9.61
C GLU A 67 -11.58 -4.94 9.74
N ARG A 68 -12.48 -5.20 8.80
CA ARG A 68 -13.86 -4.70 8.87
C ARG A 68 -14.73 -5.69 9.63
N VAL A 69 -15.53 -5.17 10.54
CA VAL A 69 -16.61 -5.93 11.20
C VAL A 69 -17.94 -5.57 10.56
N TYR A 70 -18.52 -6.51 9.81
CA TYR A 70 -19.79 -6.31 9.13
C TYR A 70 -20.95 -6.53 10.11
N LYS A 71 -21.51 -5.45 10.65
CA LYS A 71 -22.55 -5.48 11.70
C LYS A 71 -23.73 -6.42 11.40
N ALA A 72 -24.14 -6.53 10.15
CA ALA A 72 -25.28 -7.35 9.75
C ALA A 72 -25.00 -8.86 9.84
N THR A 73 -23.74 -9.29 9.66
CA THR A 73 -23.36 -10.71 9.60
C THR A 73 -22.45 -11.14 10.74
N GLY A 74 -21.86 -10.20 11.48
CA GLY A 74 -20.82 -10.46 12.47
C GLY A 74 -19.49 -10.92 11.86
N VAL A 75 -19.38 -10.95 10.53
CA VAL A 75 -18.16 -11.40 9.84
C VAL A 75 -17.09 -10.33 9.98
N THR A 76 -15.90 -10.77 10.39
CA THR A 76 -14.69 -9.96 10.35
C THR A 76 -13.89 -10.32 9.10
N LYS A 77 -13.57 -9.31 8.27
CA LYS A 77 -12.80 -9.50 7.04
C LYS A 77 -11.92 -8.29 6.77
N ARG A 78 -10.65 -8.54 6.43
CA ARG A 78 -9.74 -7.54 5.82
C ARG A 78 -9.97 -7.47 4.32
N LEU A 79 -10.09 -6.27 3.77
CA LEU A 79 -10.09 -6.10 2.32
C LEU A 79 -8.67 -6.26 1.77
N ASN A 80 -8.56 -6.88 0.60
CA ASN A 80 -7.29 -7.03 -0.11
C ASN A 80 -7.55 -7.02 -1.61
N SER A 81 -6.49 -6.74 -2.37
CA SER A 81 -6.48 -6.75 -3.82
C SER A 81 -5.09 -7.13 -4.33
N GLU A 82 -5.01 -7.51 -5.60
CA GLU A 82 -3.75 -7.85 -6.27
C GLU A 82 -3.80 -7.23 -7.67
N LEU A 83 -2.68 -6.66 -8.10
CA LEU A 83 -2.58 -6.07 -9.44
C LEU A 83 -1.16 -6.14 -9.96
N ASN A 84 -0.99 -6.00 -11.28
CA ASN A 84 0.32 -5.76 -11.88
C ASN A 84 0.64 -4.27 -11.75
N LEU A 85 1.83 -3.92 -11.28
CA LEU A 85 2.21 -2.54 -10.96
C LEU A 85 2.47 -1.73 -12.24
N ASN A 86 1.39 -1.16 -12.76
CA ASN A 86 1.41 -0.11 -13.76
C ASN A 86 0.33 0.93 -13.45
N TRP A 87 0.44 2.10 -14.09
CA TRP A 87 -0.48 3.20 -13.83
C TRP A 87 -1.94 2.85 -14.11
N ALA A 88 -2.23 2.14 -15.21
CA ALA A 88 -3.61 1.81 -15.58
C ALA A 88 -4.28 0.93 -14.51
N SER A 89 -3.58 -0.10 -14.04
CA SER A 89 -4.04 -0.99 -12.97
C SER A 89 -4.18 -0.26 -11.64
N PHE A 90 -3.20 0.55 -11.25
CA PHE A 90 -3.26 1.34 -10.01
C PHE A 90 -4.37 2.39 -10.04
N LYS A 91 -4.55 3.08 -11.18
CA LYS A 91 -5.64 4.03 -11.41
C LYS A 91 -7.01 3.37 -11.26
N HIS A 92 -7.19 2.20 -11.86
CA HIS A 92 -8.43 1.44 -11.71
C HIS A 92 -8.68 1.03 -10.26
N PHE A 93 -7.64 0.55 -9.56
CA PHE A 93 -7.72 0.24 -8.15
C PHE A 93 -8.19 1.44 -7.33
N GLN A 94 -7.55 2.61 -7.47
CA GLN A 94 -7.92 3.76 -6.65
C GLN A 94 -9.32 4.31 -6.94
N GLN A 95 -9.84 4.12 -8.16
CA GLN A 95 -11.18 4.57 -8.55
C GLN A 95 -12.31 3.62 -8.15
N SER A 96 -12.01 2.35 -7.83
CA SER A 96 -13.01 1.30 -7.63
C SER A 96 -12.95 0.63 -6.26
N THR A 97 -11.88 0.85 -5.51
CA THR A 97 -11.67 0.20 -4.22
C THR A 97 -12.53 0.81 -3.12
N ASP A 98 -13.06 -0.05 -2.25
CA ASP A 98 -13.67 0.40 -0.99
C ASP A 98 -12.62 0.64 0.11
N ILE A 99 -11.36 0.28 -0.11
CA ILE A 99 -10.29 0.32 0.91
C ILE A 99 -10.02 1.76 1.35
N LEU A 100 -9.89 1.99 2.67
CA LEU A 100 -9.70 3.34 3.22
C LEU A 100 -8.24 3.70 3.48
N CYS A 101 -7.46 2.73 3.94
CA CYS A 101 -6.01 2.84 4.03
C CYS A 101 -5.37 1.48 3.81
N PHE A 102 -4.20 1.46 3.20
CA PHE A 102 -3.61 0.22 2.72
C PHE A 102 -2.09 0.19 2.77
N TYR A 103 -1.58 -1.04 2.79
CA TYR A 103 -0.22 -1.37 2.37
C TYR A 103 -0.27 -1.94 0.96
N LEU A 104 0.58 -1.44 0.06
CA LEU A 104 0.89 -2.01 -1.25
C LEU A 104 2.34 -2.47 -1.20
N VAL A 105 2.58 -3.74 -1.53
CA VAL A 105 3.89 -4.40 -1.36
C VAL A 105 4.18 -5.38 -2.50
N PRO A 106 5.45 -5.58 -2.88
CA PRO A 106 5.89 -6.69 -3.72
C PRO A 106 5.97 -8.00 -2.92
N GLU A 107 6.07 -9.14 -3.59
CA GLU A 107 6.14 -10.45 -2.92
C GLU A 107 7.39 -10.63 -2.05
N ASN A 108 8.49 -9.96 -2.39
CA ASN A 108 9.75 -10.02 -1.65
C ASN A 108 9.85 -9.02 -0.49
N LEU A 109 8.83 -8.17 -0.28
CA LEU A 109 8.81 -7.12 0.74
C LEU A 109 10.02 -6.16 0.67
N SER A 110 10.54 -5.88 -0.53
CA SER A 110 11.68 -4.96 -0.73
C SER A 110 11.30 -3.47 -0.58
N TRP A 111 10.01 -3.16 -0.70
CA TRP A 111 9.44 -1.83 -0.49
C TRP A 111 8.01 -1.92 0.04
N VAL A 112 7.53 -0.83 0.66
CA VAL A 112 6.15 -0.68 1.12
C VAL A 112 5.65 0.69 0.73
N PHE A 113 4.52 0.73 0.03
CA PHE A 113 3.74 1.95 -0.14
C PHE A 113 2.55 1.90 0.81
N TYR A 114 2.41 2.92 1.64
CA TYR A 114 1.28 3.11 2.53
C TYR A 114 0.47 4.31 2.07
N GLY A 115 -0.84 4.14 1.91
CA GLY A 115 -1.76 5.22 1.56
C GLY A 115 -2.92 5.28 2.53
N ASN A 116 -3.25 6.49 3.01
CA ASN A 116 -4.50 6.78 3.71
C ASN A 116 -5.10 8.11 3.21
N ARG A 117 -6.12 8.62 3.88
CA ARG A 117 -6.81 9.88 3.50
C ARG A 117 -6.01 11.16 3.77
N GLU A 118 -4.87 11.07 4.45
CA GLU A 118 -4.10 12.23 4.90
C GLU A 118 -2.73 12.29 4.20
N CYS A 119 -2.10 11.15 3.98
CA CYS A 119 -0.77 11.06 3.38
C CYS A 119 -0.55 9.76 2.62
N CYS A 120 0.46 9.80 1.75
CA CYS A 120 1.08 8.61 1.19
C CYS A 120 2.55 8.55 1.64
N LEU A 121 3.01 7.36 2.02
CA LEU A 121 4.38 7.07 2.41
C LEU A 121 4.93 5.97 1.53
N PHE A 122 6.16 6.13 1.06
CA PHE A 122 6.89 5.09 0.37
C PHE A 122 8.15 4.76 1.17
N ALA A 123 8.37 3.49 1.45
CA ALA A 123 9.52 3.03 2.17
C ALA A 123 10.25 1.95 1.37
N LYS A 124 11.57 2.04 1.31
CA LYS A 124 12.43 1.05 0.63
C LYS A 124 13.48 0.52 1.59
N SER A 125 13.66 -0.80 1.62
CA SER A 125 14.72 -1.44 2.39
C SER A 125 16.09 -1.20 1.73
N TYR A 126 17.15 -1.03 2.52
CA TYR A 126 18.54 -0.91 2.04
C TYR A 126 19.49 -1.87 2.73
#